data_AF-A0A1H3LE02-F1
#
_entry.id   AF-A0A1H3LE02-F1
#
_cell.length_a   1.000
_cell.length_b   1.000
_cell.length_c   1.000
_cell.angle_alpha   90.00
_cell.angle_beta   90.00
_cell.angle_gamma   90.00
#
_symmetry.space_group_name_H-M   'P 1'
#
loop_
_entity.id
_entity.type
_entity.pdbx_description
1 polymer ?
#
loop_
_entity_poly.entity_id
_entity_poly.type
_entity_poly.pdbx_seq_one_letter_code
_entity_poly.pdbx_strand_id
1 'polypeptide(L)'
;METKRIAEVVENINYSYLLPAIQREFVWETSDIVDLFDSLLRDYPIGALLQWNLSAEEAQAQPKYRFVTHYIDEPNFPQSLTTPTHRNPPHNSENPLPSPVKLVLDGQ
;
A
#
# COMPACT_ATOMS: atom_id res chain seq x y z
N MET A 1 -3.13 -20.47 -11.29
CA MET A 1 -3.55 -19.21 -10.65
C MET A 1 -3.19 -19.35 -9.18
N GLU A 2 -2.33 -18.49 -8.65
CA GLU A 2 -1.92 -18.55 -7.23
C GLU A 2 -3.04 -17.93 -6.38
N THR A 3 -3.53 -18.66 -5.38
CA THR A 3 -4.50 -18.14 -4.41
C THR A 3 -3.77 -17.84 -3.12
N LYS A 4 -3.90 -16.60 -2.62
CA LYS A 4 -3.34 -16.18 -1.33
C LYS A 4 -4.45 -15.72 -0.41
N ARG A 5 -4.29 -16.00 0.89
CA ARG A 5 -5.15 -15.41 1.92
C ARG A 5 -4.76 -13.95 2.11
N ILE A 6 -5.74 -13.11 2.43
CA ILE A 6 -5.49 -11.70 2.76
C ILE A 6 -4.48 -11.59 3.91
N ALA A 7 -4.56 -12.47 4.92
CA ALA A 7 -3.61 -12.50 6.03
C ALA A 7 -2.15 -12.65 5.57
N GLU A 8 -1.87 -13.56 4.63
CA GLU A 8 -0.51 -13.79 4.10
C GLU A 8 0.01 -12.57 3.33
N VAL A 9 -0.88 -11.86 2.63
CA VAL A 9 -0.52 -10.63 1.92
C VAL A 9 -0.22 -9.52 2.93
N VAL A 10 -1.07 -9.35 3.94
CA VAL A 10 -0.95 -8.33 4.98
C VAL A 10 0.36 -8.45 5.76
N GLU A 11 0.77 -9.67 6.10
CA GLU A 11 2.06 -9.94 6.76
C GLU A 11 3.28 -9.46 5.95
N ASN A 12 3.13 -9.36 4.63
CA ASN A 12 4.20 -9.00 3.70
C ASN A 12 4.13 -7.54 3.19
N ILE A 13 3.15 -6.77 3.67
CA ILE A 13 3.03 -5.33 3.38
C ILE A 13 4.26 -4.60 3.91
N ASN A 14 4.76 -3.62 3.15
CA ASN A 14 5.99 -2.86 3.42
C ASN A 14 7.30 -3.63 3.33
N TYR A 15 7.25 -4.96 3.13
CA TYR A 15 8.42 -5.78 2.87
C TYR A 15 8.53 -6.13 1.39
N SER A 16 7.60 -6.95 0.88
CA SER A 16 7.55 -7.34 -0.54
C SER A 16 6.45 -6.64 -1.32
N TYR A 17 5.46 -6.05 -0.64
CA TYR A 17 4.40 -5.25 -1.24
C TYR A 17 4.59 -3.76 -0.90
N LEU A 18 4.72 -2.92 -1.92
CA LEU A 18 4.92 -1.47 -1.79
C LEU A 18 3.94 -0.70 -2.69
N LEU A 19 3.74 0.58 -2.39
CA LEU A 19 2.91 1.46 -3.21
C LEU A 19 3.79 2.17 -4.25
N PRO A 20 3.44 2.17 -5.54
CA PRO A 20 4.16 2.97 -6.53
C PRO A 20 3.89 4.45 -6.31
N ALA A 21 4.82 5.31 -6.70
CA ALA A 21 4.65 6.75 -6.50
C ALA A 21 3.54 7.40 -7.32
N ILE A 22 3.02 6.72 -8.35
CA ILE A 22 1.88 7.18 -9.13
C ILE A 22 0.55 7.03 -8.38
N GLN A 23 0.51 6.20 -7.33
CA GLN A 23 -0.70 5.98 -6.55
C GLN A 23 -1.11 7.30 -5.86
N ARG A 24 -2.37 7.70 -6.06
CA ARG A 24 -2.92 8.87 -5.37
C ARG A 24 -2.94 8.63 -3.86
N GLU A 25 -3.02 9.72 -3.11
CA GLU A 25 -3.14 9.65 -1.66
C GLU A 25 -4.40 8.89 -1.24
N PHE A 26 -4.33 8.29 -0.05
CA PHE A 26 -5.48 7.63 0.56
C PHE A 26 -6.51 8.66 1.03
N VAL A 27 -7.72 8.56 0.48
CA VAL A 27 -8.82 9.52 0.67
C VAL A 27 -10.02 8.95 1.43
N TRP A 28 -9.97 7.68 1.86
CA TRP A 28 -11.11 7.08 2.53
C TRP A 28 -11.28 7.64 3.94
N GLU A 29 -12.53 7.93 4.27
CA GLU A 29 -12.98 8.29 5.60
C GLU A 29 -13.33 7.02 6.40
N THR A 30 -13.59 7.18 7.69
CA THR A 30 -13.92 6.04 8.57
C THR A 30 -15.19 5.31 8.11
N SER A 31 -16.16 6.01 7.51
CA SER A 31 -17.38 5.41 6.95
C SER A 31 -17.09 4.45 5.80
N ASP A 32 -16.17 4.81 4.90
CA ASP A 32 -15.84 3.97 3.73
C ASP A 32 -15.20 2.64 4.18
N ILE A 33 -14.42 2.68 5.26
CA ILE A 33 -13.84 1.48 5.87
C ILE A 33 -14.95 0.57 6.43
N VAL A 34 -15.95 1.15 7.11
CA VAL A 34 -17.08 0.37 7.66
C VAL A 34 -17.88 -0.30 6.54
N ASP A 35 -18.15 0.41 5.44
CA ASP A 35 -18.87 -0.13 4.29
C ASP A 35 -18.11 -1.27 3.60
N LEU A 36 -16.78 -1.21 3.56
CA LEU A 36 -15.94 -2.32 3.11
C LEU A 36 -16.13 -3.55 4.00
N PHE A 37 -16.11 -3.40 5.33
CA PHE A 37 -16.32 -4.52 6.26
C PHE A 37 -17.74 -5.09 6.15
N ASP A 38 -18.76 -4.25 5.98
CA ASP A 38 -20.13 -4.71 5.73
C ASP A 38 -20.23 -5.52 4.43
N SER A 39 -19.53 -5.07 3.38
CA SER A 39 -19.46 -5.80 2.10
C SER A 39 -18.78 -7.17 2.25
N LEU A 40 -17.67 -7.23 2.98
CA LEU A 40 -16.95 -8.47 3.28
C LEU A 40 -17.81 -9.46 4.08
N LEU A 41 -18.55 -8.98 5.09
CA LEU A 41 -19.43 -9.82 5.92
C LEU A 41 -20.62 -10.40 5.14
N ARG A 42 -21.00 -9.74 4.04
CA ARG A 42 -22.08 -10.17 3.13
C ARG A 42 -21.58 -10.99 1.94
N ASP A 43 -20.30 -11.36 1.91
CA ASP A 43 -19.64 -12.06 0.81
C ASP A 43 -19.73 -11.33 -0.54
N TYR A 44 -19.82 -9.99 -0.53
CA TYR A 44 -19.75 -9.21 -1.77
C TYR A 44 -18.30 -9.12 -2.30
N PRO A 45 -18.11 -9.17 -3.62
CA PRO A 45 -16.79 -8.99 -4.21
C PRO A 45 -16.30 -7.54 -4.02
N ILE A 46 -15.13 -7.39 -3.39
CA ILE A 46 -14.55 -6.09 -3.01
C ILE A 46 -13.64 -5.45 -4.10
N GLY A 47 -13.75 -5.92 -5.34
CA GLY A 47 -13.00 -5.38 -6.48
C GLY A 47 -11.77 -6.18 -6.88
N ALA A 48 -10.86 -5.53 -7.61
CA ALA A 48 -9.64 -6.13 -8.15
C ALA A 48 -8.43 -5.23 -7.88
N LEU A 49 -7.28 -5.83 -7.57
CA LEU A 49 -6.01 -5.15 -7.37
C LEU A 49 -5.06 -5.47 -8.53
N LEU A 50 -4.35 -4.46 -9.03
CA LEU A 50 -3.30 -4.66 -10.02
C LEU A 50 -1.95 -4.76 -9.31
N GLN A 51 -1.19 -5.80 -9.64
CA GLN A 51 0.12 -6.04 -9.05
C GLN A 51 1.18 -6.03 -10.16
N TRP A 52 2.18 -5.16 -10.03
CA TRP A 52 3.36 -5.16 -10.89
C TRP A 52 4.51 -5.87 -10.18
N ASN A 53 4.94 -7.02 -10.71
CA ASN A 53 6.11 -7.75 -10.24
C ASN A 53 7.39 -7.17 -10.84
N LEU A 54 8.33 -6.80 -9.98
CA LEU A 54 9.63 -6.25 -10.34
C LEU A 54 10.74 -7.05 -9.68
N SER A 55 11.89 -7.14 -10.34
CA SER A 55 13.14 -7.54 -9.66
C SER A 55 13.56 -6.47 -8.65
N ALA A 56 14.44 -6.85 -7.70
CA ALA A 56 14.94 -5.91 -6.71
C ALA A 56 15.66 -4.70 -7.34
N GLU A 57 16.42 -4.90 -8.42
CA GLU A 57 17.11 -3.82 -9.16
C GLU A 57 16.12 -2.84 -9.81
N GLU A 58 15.12 -3.36 -10.54
CA GLU A 58 14.11 -2.52 -11.18
C GLU A 58 13.30 -1.75 -10.15
N ALA A 59 12.95 -2.40 -9.03
CA ALA A 59 12.24 -1.75 -7.95
C ALA A 59 13.06 -0.60 -7.36
N GLN A 60 14.38 -0.75 -7.15
CA GLN A 60 15.25 0.31 -6.62
C GLN A 60 15.21 1.59 -7.45
N ALA A 61 15.09 1.48 -8.77
CA ALA A 61 15.02 2.62 -9.68
C ALA A 61 13.66 3.36 -9.64
N GLN A 62 12.61 2.76 -9.05
CA GLN A 62 11.28 3.34 -9.01
C GLN A 62 10.98 4.01 -7.66
N PRO A 63 10.49 5.26 -7.64
CA PRO A 63 9.99 5.87 -6.42
C PRO A 63 8.76 5.11 -5.91
N LYS A 64 8.76 4.82 -4.61
CA LYS A 64 7.75 4.00 -3.95
C LYS A 64 7.56 4.41 -2.50
N TYR A 65 6.38 4.13 -1.99
CA TYR A 65 5.94 4.48 -0.66
C TYR A 65 5.62 3.23 0.16
N ARG A 66 5.67 3.39 1.48
CA ARG A 66 5.17 2.39 2.41
C ARG A 66 3.66 2.61 2.61
N PHE A 67 2.95 1.51 2.78
CA PHE A 67 1.60 1.50 3.32
C PHE A 67 1.61 2.00 4.77
N VAL A 68 0.58 2.76 5.12
CA VAL A 68 0.29 3.16 6.49
C VAL A 68 -0.19 1.94 7.28
N THR A 69 0.44 1.65 8.42
CA THR A 69 0.12 0.47 9.25
C THR A 69 -0.60 0.80 10.56
N HIS A 70 -0.61 2.07 10.94
CA HIS A 70 -1.27 2.54 12.15
C HIS A 70 -2.35 3.53 11.75
N TYR A 71 -3.51 3.48 12.43
CA TYR A 71 -4.55 4.48 12.23
C TYR A 71 -3.99 5.87 12.55
N ILE A 72 -4.19 6.80 11.62
CA ILE A 72 -3.75 8.19 11.74
C ILE A 72 -5.01 8.97 12.13
N ASP A 73 -5.17 9.29 13.41
CA ASP A 73 -6.34 9.98 13.98
C ASP A 73 -6.28 11.51 13.79
N GLU A 74 -5.07 12.05 13.80
CA GLU A 74 -4.75 13.44 13.45
C GLU A 74 -4.01 13.46 12.11
N PRO A 75 -4.15 14.50 11.26
CA PRO A 75 -3.26 14.69 10.11
C PRO A 75 -1.84 15.00 10.62
N ASN A 76 -1.18 13.97 11.15
CA ASN A 76 0.22 13.97 11.49
C ASN A 76 0.95 14.07 10.16
N PHE A 77 1.35 15.30 9.81
CA PHE A 77 2.47 15.53 8.93
C PHE A 77 3.73 15.23 9.76
N PRO A 78 4.29 14.01 9.75
CA PRO A 78 5.56 13.77 10.42
C PRO A 78 6.56 14.82 9.90
N GLN A 79 7.29 15.48 10.79
CA GLN A 79 8.17 16.60 10.43
C GLN A 79 9.27 16.21 9.43
N SER A 80 9.50 14.91 9.22
CA SER A 80 10.38 14.35 8.18
C SER A 80 9.77 14.37 6.77
N LEU A 81 8.45 14.49 6.65
CA LEU A 81 7.76 14.79 5.39
C LEU A 81 7.75 16.32 5.26
N THR A 82 8.79 16.86 4.64
CA THR A 82 8.99 18.30 4.45
C THR A 82 7.98 18.95 3.50
N THR A 83 6.93 18.23 3.08
CA THR A 83 5.89 18.70 2.17
C THR A 83 4.50 18.29 2.68
N PRO A 84 3.55 19.23 2.82
CA PRO A 84 2.17 18.94 3.27
C PRO A 84 1.32 18.12 2.28
N THR A 85 1.93 17.53 1.25
CA THR A 85 1.23 17.00 0.07
C THR A 85 1.28 15.48 -0.07
N HIS A 86 1.85 14.77 0.92
CA HIS A 86 1.99 13.31 0.87
C HIS A 86 1.65 12.66 2.23
N ARG A 87 0.55 11.88 2.30
CA ARG A 87 0.15 11.08 3.46
C ARG A 87 0.94 9.78 3.63
N ASN A 88 1.49 9.22 2.55
CA ASN A 88 2.27 7.98 2.61
C ASN A 88 3.77 8.27 2.80
N PRO A 89 4.47 7.60 3.74
CA PRO A 89 5.89 7.83 3.95
C PRO A 89 6.73 7.21 2.82
N PRO A 90 7.76 7.93 2.32
CA PRO A 90 8.64 7.41 1.28
C PRO A 90 9.39 6.17 1.78
N HIS A 91 9.58 5.21 0.89
CA HIS A 91 10.42 4.06 1.19
C HIS A 91 11.88 4.38 0.82
N ASN A 92 12.67 4.78 1.81
CA ASN A 92 14.11 5.01 1.63
C ASN A 92 14.83 3.66 1.47
N SER A 93 15.61 3.55 0.40
CA SER A 93 16.26 2.33 -0.11
C SER A 93 17.36 1.72 0.77
N GLU A 94 17.45 2.08 2.05
CA GLU A 94 18.59 1.71 2.91
C GLU A 94 18.65 0.21 3.24
N ASN A 95 17.58 -0.55 3.01
CA ASN A 95 17.55 -2.00 3.17
C ASN A 95 17.42 -2.67 1.79
N PRO A 96 18.19 -3.75 1.49
CA PRO A 96 18.04 -4.47 0.24
C PRO A 96 16.62 -5.04 0.12
N LEU A 97 15.97 -4.72 -0.99
CA LEU A 97 14.61 -5.20 -1.25
C LEU A 97 14.61 -6.70 -1.54
N PRO A 98 13.62 -7.44 -1.05
CA PRO A 98 13.45 -8.83 -1.43
C PRO A 98 13.17 -8.93 -2.93
N SER A 99 13.70 -9.96 -3.59
CA SER A 99 13.34 -10.28 -4.97
C SER A 99 12.37 -11.46 -4.97
N PRO A 100 11.17 -11.37 -5.58
CA PRO A 100 10.61 -10.21 -6.29
C PRO A 100 9.92 -9.18 -5.37
N VAL A 101 9.88 -7.93 -5.83
CA VAL A 101 9.08 -6.84 -5.22
C VAL A 101 7.76 -6.70 -5.99
N LYS A 102 6.68 -6.38 -5.28
CA LYS A 102 5.34 -6.20 -5.81
C LYS A 102 4.89 -4.77 -5.57
N LEU A 103 4.66 -4.02 -6.64
CA LEU A 103 3.98 -2.72 -6.55
C LEU A 103 2.48 -2.93 -6.69
N VAL A 104 1.71 -2.41 -5.74
CA VAL A 104 0.25 -2.54 -5.70
C VAL A 104 -0.39 -1.26 -6.21
N LEU A 105 -1.22 -1.40 -7.24
CA LEU A 105 -2.03 -0.35 -7.82
C LEU A 105 -3.51 -0.67 -7.56
N ASP A 106 -4.24 0.33 -7.10
CA ASP A 106 -5.70 0.25 -6.98
C ASP A 106 -6.35 0.94 -8.18
N GLY A 107 -7.32 0.27 -8.78
CA GLY A 107 -8.04 0.73 -9.97
C GLY A 107 -9.35 1.42 -9.57
N GLN A 108 -9.25 2.68 -9.17
CA GLN A 108 -10.40 3.59 -9.06
C GLN A 108 -10.73 4.17 -10.42
#